data_AF-W1YTM8-F1
#
_entry.id   AF-W1YTM8-F1
#
_cell.length_a   1.000
_cell.length_b   1.000
_cell.length_c   1.000
_cell.angle_alpha   90.00
_cell.angle_beta   90.00
_cell.angle_gamma   90.00
#
_symmetry.space_group_name_H-M   'P 1'
#
loop_
_entity.id
_entity.type
_entity.pdbx_description
1 polymer ?
#
loop_
_entity_poly.entity_id
_entity_poly.type
_entity_poly.pdbx_seq_one_letter_code
_entity_poly.pdbx_strand_id
1 'polypeptide(L)'
;EVGPFKIIVHHTPGHSAGSVCLEIGGHLFSGDTLFKQNVGNTDNYKSNPRDLIISLKHILTLSKDLIVEPGHKESTTLKDEEEF
;
A
#
# COMPACT_ATOMS: atom_id res chain seq x y z
N GLU A 1 -2.09 -11.85 -14.17
CA GLU A 1 -2.77 -12.98 -13.51
C GLU A 1 -1.75 -14.06 -13.22
N VAL A 2 -1.92 -14.83 -12.15
CA VAL A 2 -1.07 -16.00 -11.83
C VAL A 2 -2.00 -17.14 -11.45
N GLY A 3 -2.12 -18.15 -12.33
CA GLY A 3 -3.12 -19.21 -12.16
C GLY A 3 -4.55 -18.62 -12.04
N PRO A 4 -5.34 -19.00 -11.03
CA PRO A 4 -6.69 -18.46 -10.83
C PRO A 4 -6.70 -17.05 -10.22
N PHE A 5 -5.54 -16.51 -9.84
CA PHE A 5 -5.46 -15.23 -9.15
C PHE A 5 -5.36 -14.06 -10.13
N LYS A 6 -6.38 -13.21 -10.10
CA LYS A 6 -6.32 -11.87 -10.69
C LYS A 6 -5.45 -10.98 -9.80
N ILE A 7 -4.56 -10.22 -10.43
CA ILE A 7 -3.67 -9.26 -9.76
C ILE A 7 -4.04 -7.88 -10.27
N ILE A 8 -4.45 -6.98 -9.37
CA ILE A 8 -4.66 -5.57 -9.67
C ILE A 8 -3.43 -4.82 -9.15
N VAL A 9 -2.83 -4.02 -10.03
CA VAL A 9 -1.64 -3.22 -9.69
C VAL A 9 -2.08 -1.78 -9.47
N HIS A 10 -1.80 -1.25 -8.28
CA HIS A 10 -1.96 0.16 -7.97
C HIS A 10 -0.59 0.81 -7.99
N HIS A 11 -0.37 1.78 -8.87
CA HIS A 11 0.84 2.60 -8.81
C HIS A 11 0.76 3.52 -7.61
N THR A 12 1.73 3.38 -6.69
CA THR A 12 1.74 4.07 -5.40
C THR A 12 3.09 4.75 -5.16
N PRO A 13 3.49 5.72 -6.00
CA PRO A 13 4.74 6.43 -5.84
C PRO A 13 4.77 7.18 -4.50
N GLY A 14 5.96 7.36 -3.95
CA GLY A 14 6.12 8.08 -2.68
C GLY A 14 7.37 7.65 -1.94
N HIS A 15 7.35 6.44 -1.38
CA HIS A 15 8.55 5.82 -0.82
C HIS A 15 9.63 5.62 -1.90
N SER A 16 9.22 5.19 -3.09
CA SER A 16 10.02 5.24 -4.29
C SER A 16 9.15 5.68 -5.47
N ALA A 17 9.75 6.21 -6.55
CA ALA A 17 9.01 6.57 -7.75
C ALA A 17 8.33 5.36 -8.44
N GLY A 18 8.86 4.15 -8.22
CA GLY A 18 8.37 2.91 -8.82
C GLY A 18 7.52 2.04 -7.88
N SER A 19 7.18 2.54 -6.69
CA SER A 19 6.39 1.77 -5.71
C SER A 19 5.02 1.41 -6.26
N VAL A 20 4.57 0.18 -5.97
CA VAL A 20 3.25 -0.33 -6.32
C VAL A 20 2.66 -1.12 -5.14
N CYS A 21 1.34 -1.11 -5.02
CA CYS A 21 0.61 -2.07 -4.20
C CYS A 21 -0.07 -3.11 -5.09
N LEU A 22 -0.10 -4.37 -4.66
CA LEU A 22 -0.75 -5.46 -5.40
C LEU A 22 -1.98 -5.95 -4.64
N GLU A 23 -3.16 -5.82 -5.25
CA GLU A 23 -4.39 -6.41 -4.71
C GLU A 23 -4.60 -7.79 -5.34
N ILE A 24 -4.65 -8.82 -4.49
CA ILE A 24 -4.75 -10.23 -4.89
C ILE A 24 -5.59 -10.98 -3.86
N GLY A 25 -6.73 -11.52 -4.28
CA GLY A 25 -7.50 -12.48 -3.46
C GLY A 25 -7.95 -11.97 -2.08
N GLY A 26 -8.26 -10.68 -1.93
CA GLY A 26 -8.64 -10.08 -0.65
C GLY A 26 -7.46 -9.54 0.18
N HIS A 27 -6.24 -9.65 -0.34
CA HIS A 27 -5.04 -9.07 0.28
C HIS A 27 -4.52 -7.89 -0.55
N LEU A 28 -3.94 -6.91 0.13
CA LEU A 28 -3.22 -5.79 -0.44
C LEU A 28 -1.75 -5.86 0.01
N PHE A 29 -0.88 -6.31 -0.88
CA PHE A 29 0.57 -6.27 -0.66
C PHE A 29 1.05 -4.84 -0.86
N SER A 30 1.30 -4.11 0.23
CA SER A 30 1.56 -2.66 0.19
C SER A 30 3.03 -2.29 0.04
N GLY A 31 3.94 -3.26 0.18
CA GLY A 31 5.38 -3.01 0.22
C GLY A 31 5.71 -1.98 1.29
N ASP A 32 6.47 -0.96 0.92
CA ASP A 32 6.85 0.15 1.81
C ASP A 32 5.94 1.39 1.64
N THR A 33 4.69 1.21 1.21
CA THR A 33 3.72 2.31 1.07
C THR A 33 2.96 2.55 2.38
N LEU A 34 2.33 1.50 2.91
CA LEU A 34 1.47 1.51 4.10
C LEU A 34 1.85 0.34 5.00
N PHE A 35 1.99 0.60 6.29
CA PHE A 35 2.28 -0.39 7.33
C PHE A 35 1.23 -0.29 8.42
N LYS A 36 1.23 -1.25 9.35
CA LYS A 36 0.47 -1.11 10.59
C LYS A 36 0.84 0.18 11.34
N GLN A 37 -0.13 1.07 11.48
CA GLN A 37 -0.05 2.36 12.17
C GLN A 37 1.15 3.21 11.70
N ASN A 38 1.51 3.12 10.42
CA ASN A 38 2.66 3.84 9.87
C ASN A 38 2.67 3.85 8.34
N VAL A 39 3.54 4.66 7.73
CA VAL A 39 3.66 4.81 6.28
C VAL A 39 5.12 4.77 5.84
N GLY A 40 5.34 4.61 4.54
CA GLY A 40 6.67 4.66 3.91
C GLY A 40 7.48 5.90 4.29
N ASN A 41 8.78 5.73 4.56
CA ASN A 41 9.66 6.89 4.69
C ASN A 41 9.92 7.54 3.32
N THR A 42 10.18 8.85 3.31
CA THR A 42 10.42 9.67 2.11
C THR A 42 11.73 10.45 2.16
N ASP A 43 12.69 9.99 2.96
CA ASP A 43 14.02 10.62 3.13
C ASP A 43 15.09 10.13 2.13
N ASN A 44 14.73 9.30 1.16
CA ASN A 44 15.67 8.68 0.23
C ASN A 44 15.78 9.43 -1.10
N TYR A 45 16.84 9.16 -1.86
CA TYR A 45 16.96 9.69 -3.22
C TYR A 45 15.83 9.12 -4.11
N LYS A 46 15.00 10.02 -4.67
CA LYS A 46 13.79 9.75 -5.50
C LYS A 46 12.50 9.37 -4.75
N SER A 47 12.43 9.55 -3.43
CA SER A 47 11.12 9.60 -2.75
C SER A 47 10.47 10.97 -2.89
N ASN A 48 9.15 11.02 -2.72
CA ASN A 48 8.37 12.26 -2.74
C ASN A 48 7.20 12.17 -1.74
N PRO A 49 7.20 12.99 -0.67
CA PRO A 49 6.14 13.01 0.33
C PRO A 49 4.75 13.31 -0.24
N ARG A 50 4.67 14.19 -1.26
CA ARG A 50 3.38 14.53 -1.88
C ARG A 50 2.79 13.35 -2.64
N ASP A 51 3.65 12.63 -3.36
CA ASP A 51 3.23 11.44 -4.10
C ASP A 51 2.78 10.36 -3.11
N LEU A 52 3.49 10.18 -1.99
CA LEU A 52 3.09 9.22 -0.96
C LEU A 52 1.69 9.54 -0.40
N ILE A 53 1.40 10.81 -0.10
CA ILE A 53 0.08 11.23 0.40
C ILE A 53 -1.01 10.95 -0.64
N ILE A 54 -0.76 11.21 -1.92
CA ILE A 54 -1.72 10.93 -3.00
C ILE A 54 -1.95 9.42 -3.12
N SER A 55 -0.88 8.63 -3.07
CA SER A 55 -0.92 7.17 -3.09
C SER A 55 -1.70 6.59 -1.92
N LEU A 56 -1.48 7.10 -0.70
CA LEU A 56 -2.22 6.67 0.48
C LEU A 56 -3.71 7.01 0.36
N LYS A 57 -4.06 8.22 -0.10
CA LYS A 57 -5.46 8.59 -0.36
C LYS A 57 -6.12 7.66 -1.36
N HIS A 58 -5.42 7.29 -2.43
CA HIS A 58 -5.90 6.31 -3.41
C HIS A 58 -6.12 4.94 -2.76
N ILE A 59 -5.14 4.43 -2.02
CA ILE A 59 -5.24 3.14 -1.31
C ILE A 59 -6.39 3.13 -0.30
N LEU A 60 -6.62 4.22 0.43
CA LEU A 60 -7.74 4.33 1.37
C LEU A 60 -9.11 4.34 0.67
N THR A 61 -9.21 4.48 -0.66
CA THR A 61 -10.48 4.31 -1.37
C THR A 61 -10.84 2.85 -1.67
N LEU A 62 -9.92 1.91 -1.44
CA LEU A 62 -10.14 0.49 -1.69
C LEU A 62 -11.03 -0.14 -0.61
N SER A 63 -11.41 -1.41 -0.81
CA SER A 63 -12.27 -2.14 0.13
C SER A 63 -11.63 -2.25 1.52
N LYS A 64 -12.40 -1.90 2.56
CA LYS A 64 -11.95 -1.93 3.96
C LYS A 64 -11.75 -3.34 4.52
N ASP A 65 -12.28 -4.34 3.84
CA ASP A 65 -12.10 -5.75 4.17
C ASP A 65 -10.73 -6.30 3.69
N LEU A 66 -9.94 -5.52 2.95
CA LEU A 66 -8.62 -5.94 2.49
C LEU A 66 -7.66 -6.10 3.68
N ILE A 67 -6.99 -7.25 3.73
CA ILE A 67 -5.87 -7.50 4.63
C ILE A 67 -4.63 -6.86 4.01
N VAL A 68 -4.00 -5.94 4.74
CA VAL A 68 -2.77 -5.28 4.29
C VAL A 68 -1.58 -6.14 4.69
N GLU A 69 -0.80 -6.57 3.70
CA GLU A 69 0.43 -7.34 3.84
C GLU A 69 1.63 -6.44 3.52
N PRO A 70 2.19 -5.74 4.52
CA PRO A 70 3.28 -4.81 4.29
C PRO A 70 4.62 -5.51 4.04
N GLY A 71 5.58 -4.77 3.46
CA GLY A 71 6.95 -5.25 3.28
C GLY A 71 7.72 -5.42 4.60
N HIS A 72 7.26 -4.73 5.66
CA HIS A 72 7.82 -4.75 7.00
C HIS A 72 6.69 -4.66 8.04
N LYS A 73 6.96 -5.03 9.30
CA LYS A 73 5.99 -5.08 10.41
C LYS A 73 4.90 -6.15 10.24
N GLU A 74 3.97 -6.21 11.18
CA GLU A 74 2.83 -7.13 11.15
C GLU A 74 1.74 -6.69 10.17
N SER A 75 0.98 -7.66 9.66
CA SER A 75 -0.22 -7.44 8.87
C SER A 75 -1.31 -6.69 9.67
N THR A 76 -2.19 -6.01 8.94
CA THR A 76 -3.29 -5.19 9.47
C THR A 76 -4.47 -5.23 8.50
N THR A 77 -5.54 -4.47 8.75
CA THR A 77 -6.65 -4.29 7.80
C THR A 77 -6.69 -2.87 7.26
N LEU A 78 -7.18 -2.68 6.04
CA LEU A 78 -7.31 -1.34 5.48
C LEU A 78 -8.33 -0.48 6.26
N LYS A 79 -9.28 -1.12 6.96
CA LYS A 79 -10.15 -0.46 7.92
C LYS A 79 -9.36 0.14 9.09
N ASP A 80 -8.52 -0.66 9.75
CA ASP A 80 -7.76 -0.22 10.92
C ASP A 80 -6.81 0.93 10.57
N GLU A 81 -6.22 0.91 9.37
CA GLU A 81 -5.31 1.97 8.91
C GLU A 81 -6.02 3.24 8.43
N GLU A 82 -7.32 3.23 8.17
CA GLU A 82 -8.09 4.45 7.90
C GLU A 82 -8.43 5.21 9.19
N GLU A 83 -8.62 4.48 10.28
CA GLU A 83 -8.99 5.03 11.60
C GLU A 83 -7.79 5.59 12.37
N PHE A 84 -6.56 5.27 11.92
CA PHE A 84 -5.28 5.74 12.47
C PHE A 84 -4.90 7.15 11.97
#